data_AF-G5BXE6-F1
#
_entry.id   AF-G5BXE6-F1
#
_cell.length_a   1.000
_cell.length_b   1.000
_cell.length_c   1.000
_cell.angle_alpha   90.00
_cell.angle_beta   90.00
_cell.angle_gamma   90.00
#
_symmetry.space_group_name_H-M   'P 1'
#
loop_
_entity.id
_entity.type
_entity.pdbx_description
1 polymer ?
#
loop_
_entity_poly.entity_id
_entity_poly.type
_entity_poly.pdbx_seq_one_letter_code
_entity_poly.pdbx_strand_id
1 'polypeptide(L)'
;MAVATTGPATAQRFFQSFSDTLINKDPQAALQELTKALEQKPDDAQYYCQRAYCHMLLGNYCDGVADAKSSLKLNPNNFTAMLRKGICEYNEKNYAAALEIFIGQKLDSAHANFIVWIKRCQEA
;
A
#
# COMPACT_ATOMS: atom_id res chain seq x y z
N MET A 1 27.90 32.03 24.70
CA MET A 1 26.44 31.80 24.90
C MET A 1 25.77 32.26 23.61
N ALA A 2 25.01 31.48 22.84
CA ALA A 2 24.27 30.27 23.09
C ALA A 2 24.55 29.22 22.01
N VAL A 3 24.50 27.96 22.41
CA VAL A 3 24.54 26.79 21.54
C VAL A 3 23.25 26.77 20.73
N ALA A 4 23.35 26.89 19.41
CA ALA A 4 22.23 26.59 18.53
C ALA A 4 22.04 25.07 18.60
N THR A 5 20.98 24.67 19.28
CA THR A 5 20.56 23.29 19.45
C THR A 5 20.35 22.66 18.09
N THR A 6 21.27 21.80 17.68
CA THR A 6 21.00 20.72 16.72
C THR A 6 20.01 19.77 17.38
N GLY A 7 18.72 20.12 17.35
CA GLY A 7 17.67 19.10 17.39
C GLY A 7 17.87 18.19 16.18
N PRO A 8 17.43 16.93 16.21
CA PRO A 8 17.45 16.08 15.03
C PRO A 8 16.50 16.68 13.98
N ALA A 9 17.02 17.62 13.21
CA ALA A 9 16.54 17.97 11.89
C ALA A 9 16.79 16.74 11.03
N THR A 10 15.93 15.73 11.16
CA THR A 10 15.68 14.78 10.08
C THR A 10 14.98 15.57 8.99
N ALA A 11 15.77 16.40 8.31
CA ALA A 11 15.39 17.10 7.10
C ALA A 11 14.71 16.08 6.20
N GLN A 12 13.50 16.44 5.75
CA GLN A 12 12.61 15.65 4.92
C GLN A 12 13.40 15.02 3.77
N ARG A 13 13.88 13.79 3.97
CA ARG A 13 14.35 12.97 2.86
C ARG A 13 13.08 12.49 2.18
N PHE A 14 12.61 13.26 1.21
CA PHE A 14 11.65 12.78 0.22
C PHE A 14 12.35 11.66 -0.54
N PHE A 15 12.23 10.44 -0.02
CA PHE A 15 12.60 9.26 -0.76
C PHE A 15 11.71 9.26 -2.00
N GLN A 16 12.31 9.34 -3.19
CA GLN A 16 11.60 9.21 -4.46
C GLN A 16 10.85 7.86 -4.53
N SER A 17 11.20 6.90 -3.68
CA SER A 17 10.45 5.67 -3.41
C SER A 17 10.82 5.11 -2.03
N PHE A 18 9.82 4.77 -1.20
CA PHE A 18 10.06 4.02 0.04
C PHE A 18 10.25 2.53 -0.31
N SER A 19 11.43 1.96 -0.04
CA SER A 19 11.63 0.53 -0.25
C SER A 19 10.77 -0.29 0.71
N ASP A 20 10.31 -1.47 0.29
CA ASP A 20 9.54 -2.36 1.16
C ASP A 20 10.31 -2.71 2.45
N THR A 21 11.64 -2.79 2.40
CA THR A 21 12.48 -3.01 3.60
C THR A 21 12.35 -1.89 4.63
N LEU A 22 12.27 -0.63 4.19
CA LEU A 22 12.08 0.51 5.08
C LEU A 22 10.69 0.50 5.69
N ILE A 23 9.67 0.20 4.88
CA ILE A 23 8.28 0.08 5.32
C ILE A 23 8.13 -1.05 6.35
N ASN A 24 8.75 -2.21 6.11
CA ASN A 24 8.72 -3.35 7.03
C ASN A 24 9.43 -3.07 8.36
N LYS A 25 10.45 -2.21 8.35
CA LYS A 25 11.20 -1.86 9.56
C LYS A 25 10.37 -0.98 10.49
N ASP A 26 9.67 0.02 9.95
CA ASP A 26 8.85 0.95 10.73
C ASP A 26 7.66 1.45 9.90
N PRO A 27 6.55 0.69 9.84
CA PRO A 27 5.42 1.02 8.97
C PRO A 27 4.70 2.29 9.41
N GLN A 28 4.74 2.63 10.70
CA GLN A 28 4.15 3.84 11.25
C GLN A 28 4.91 5.09 10.81
N ALA A 29 6.25 5.09 10.93
CA ALA A 29 7.06 6.19 10.43
C ALA A 29 6.94 6.34 8.91
N ALA A 30 6.93 5.22 8.16
CA ALA A 30 6.74 5.24 6.71
C ALA A 30 5.39 5.84 6.31
N LEU A 31 4.31 5.51 7.01
CA LEU A 31 2.97 6.07 6.77
C LEU A 31 2.93 7.60 6.93
N GLN A 32 3.59 8.13 7.96
CA GLN A 32 3.69 9.57 8.21
C GLN A 32 4.42 10.28 7.07
N GLU A 33 5.56 9.73 6.63
CA GLU A 33 6.35 10.33 5.56
C GLU A 33 5.66 10.21 4.19
N LEU A 34 4.99 9.09 3.91
CA LEU A 34 4.19 8.91 2.69
C LEU A 34 2.99 9.87 2.66
N THR A 35 2.39 10.16 3.81
CA THR A 35 1.31 11.16 3.89
C THR A 35 1.82 12.54 3.51
N LYS A 36 2.97 12.97 4.04
CA LYS A 36 3.62 14.23 3.64
C LYS A 36 4.03 14.26 2.17
N ALA A 37 4.49 13.12 1.63
CA ALA A 37 4.83 12.99 0.23
C ALA A 37 3.60 13.19 -0.68
N LEU A 38 2.45 12.64 -0.29
CA LEU A 38 1.18 12.81 -0.99
C LEU A 38 0.61 14.24 -0.86
N GLU A 39 0.89 14.97 0.23
CA GLU A 39 0.54 16.40 0.31
C GLU A 39 1.26 17.24 -0.76
N GLN A 40 2.46 16.83 -1.18
CA GLN A 40 3.24 17.52 -2.22
C GLN A 40 2.98 16.97 -3.62
N LYS A 41 2.77 15.66 -3.74
CA LYS A 41 2.49 14.95 -4.99
C LYS A 41 1.23 14.09 -4.84
N PRO A 42 0.04 14.72 -4.87
CA PRO A 42 -1.22 14.02 -4.66
C PRO A 42 -1.58 13.05 -5.80
N ASP A 43 -0.89 13.12 -6.94
CA ASP A 43 -1.14 12.27 -8.11
C ASP A 43 -0.11 11.14 -8.28
N ASP A 44 0.67 10.83 -7.24
CA ASP A 44 1.66 9.76 -7.30
C ASP A 44 1.05 8.39 -6.94
N ALA A 45 0.79 7.58 -7.97
CA ALA A 45 0.24 6.23 -7.80
C ALA A 45 1.11 5.32 -6.92
N GLN A 46 2.44 5.49 -6.93
CA GLN A 46 3.36 4.65 -6.17
C GLN A 46 3.26 4.98 -4.68
N TYR A 47 3.16 6.25 -4.31
CA TYR A 47 3.00 6.63 -2.90
C TYR A 47 1.70 6.11 -2.30
N TYR A 48 0.60 6.14 -3.04
CA TYR A 48 -0.63 5.47 -2.59
C TYR A 48 -0.45 3.95 -2.43
N CYS A 49 0.24 3.27 -3.35
CA CYS A 49 0.52 1.83 -3.24
C CYS A 49 1.39 1.50 -2.02
N GLN A 50 2.40 2.32 -1.74
CA GLN A 50 3.27 2.17 -0.57
C GLN A 50 2.52 2.47 0.73
N ARG A 51 1.65 3.50 0.76
CA ARG A 51 0.87 3.82 1.96
C ARG A 51 -0.18 2.75 2.25
N ALA A 52 -0.79 2.18 1.22
CA ALA A 52 -1.63 0.98 1.35
C ALA A 52 -0.87 -0.18 2.01
N TYR A 53 0.41 -0.38 1.68
CA TYR A 53 1.22 -1.40 2.35
C TYR A 53 1.43 -1.11 3.83
N CYS A 54 1.75 0.13 4.20
CA CYS A 54 1.89 0.51 5.60
C CYS A 54 0.59 0.20 6.36
N HIS A 55 -0.55 0.58 5.79
CA HIS A 55 -1.86 0.27 6.36
C HIS A 55 -2.09 -1.24 6.51
N MET A 56 -1.71 -2.06 5.53
CA MET A 56 -1.78 -3.53 5.65
C MET A 56 -0.96 -4.08 6.80
N LEU A 57 0.28 -3.60 6.98
CA LEU A 57 1.18 -4.05 8.04
C LEU A 57 0.68 -3.62 9.43
N LEU A 58 -0.03 -2.51 9.50
CA LEU A 58 -0.62 -1.98 10.73
C LEU A 58 -2.01 -2.56 11.05
N GLY A 59 -2.59 -3.36 10.13
CA GLY A 59 -3.94 -3.91 10.28
C GLY A 59 -5.08 -2.95 9.91
N ASN A 60 -4.76 -1.80 9.32
CA ASN A 60 -5.72 -0.76 8.92
C ASN A 60 -6.24 -1.04 7.50
N TYR A 61 -6.90 -2.19 7.30
CA TYR A 61 -7.20 -2.68 5.95
C TYR A 61 -8.18 -1.78 5.19
N CYS A 62 -9.16 -1.16 5.86
CA CYS A 62 -10.06 -0.15 5.26
C CYS A 62 -9.30 1.00 4.57
N ASP A 63 -8.35 1.62 5.27
CA ASP A 63 -7.50 2.67 4.71
C ASP A 63 -6.60 2.13 3.59
N GLY A 64 -6.08 0.90 3.78
CA GLY A 64 -5.30 0.21 2.75
C GLY A 64 -6.08 -0.01 1.45
N VAL A 65 -7.36 -0.36 1.52
CA VAL A 65 -8.25 -0.45 0.35
C VAL A 65 -8.40 0.92 -0.31
N ALA A 66 -8.65 1.97 0.47
CA ALA A 66 -8.85 3.32 -0.05
C ALA A 66 -7.61 3.84 -0.81
N ASP A 67 -6.43 3.62 -0.25
CA ASP A 67 -5.16 3.97 -0.90
C ASP A 67 -4.89 3.12 -2.13
N ALA A 68 -5.12 1.81 -2.06
CA ALA A 68 -4.94 0.94 -3.22
C ALA A 68 -5.89 1.32 -4.36
N LYS A 69 -7.13 1.74 -4.06
CA LYS A 69 -8.08 2.27 -5.05
C LYS A 69 -7.59 3.58 -5.67
N SER A 70 -7.01 4.47 -4.87
CA SER A 70 -6.41 5.73 -5.35
C SER A 70 -5.22 5.46 -6.29
N SER A 71 -4.35 4.52 -5.90
CA SER A 71 -3.25 4.05 -6.75
C SER A 71 -3.74 3.49 -8.09
N LEU A 72 -4.78 2.64 -8.08
CA LEU A 72 -5.35 2.03 -9.29
C LEU A 72 -6.10 3.02 -10.17
N LYS A 73 -6.67 4.09 -9.59
CA LYS A 73 -7.27 5.18 -10.37
C LYS A 73 -6.23 5.94 -11.19
N LEU A 74 -5.04 6.13 -10.62
CA LEU A 74 -3.92 6.83 -11.27
C LEU A 74 -3.13 5.89 -12.20
N ASN A 75 -2.94 4.64 -11.82
CA ASN A 75 -2.29 3.60 -12.62
C ASN A 75 -3.10 2.28 -12.55
N PRO A 76 -4.04 2.06 -13.49
CA PRO A 76 -4.89 0.87 -13.53
C PRO A 76 -4.15 -0.46 -13.69
N ASN A 77 -2.91 -0.42 -14.18
CA ASN A 77 -2.08 -1.61 -14.42
C ASN A 77 -1.09 -1.88 -13.26
N ASN A 78 -1.25 -1.22 -12.11
CA ASN A 78 -0.41 -1.44 -10.95
C ASN A 78 -0.80 -2.76 -10.24
N PHE A 79 -0.21 -3.87 -10.69
CA PHE A 79 -0.45 -5.20 -10.12
C PHE A 79 -0.21 -5.29 -8.62
N THR A 80 0.79 -4.56 -8.11
CA THR A 80 1.07 -4.51 -6.67
C THR A 80 -0.09 -3.87 -5.91
N ALA A 81 -0.64 -2.75 -6.41
CA ALA A 81 -1.80 -2.12 -5.78
C ALA A 81 -3.06 -3.01 -5.85
N MET A 82 -3.27 -3.75 -6.95
CA MET A 82 -4.36 -4.74 -7.04
C MET A 82 -4.22 -5.84 -5.99
N LEU A 83 -3.04 -6.43 -5.87
CA LEU A 83 -2.75 -7.47 -4.89
C LEU A 83 -3.00 -6.94 -3.47
N ARG A 84 -2.47 -5.75 -3.15
CA ARG A 84 -2.68 -5.10 -1.84
C ARG A 84 -4.16 -4.86 -1.56
N LYS A 85 -4.92 -4.34 -2.52
CA LYS A 85 -6.38 -4.14 -2.40
C LYS A 85 -7.08 -5.45 -2.07
N GLY A 86 -6.85 -6.51 -2.83
CA GLY A 86 -7.51 -7.80 -2.60
C GLY A 86 -7.15 -8.43 -1.26
N ILE A 87 -5.89 -8.29 -0.81
CA ILE A 87 -5.47 -8.75 0.51
C ILE A 87 -6.18 -7.97 1.61
N CYS A 88 -6.29 -6.64 1.50
CA CYS A 88 -7.04 -5.85 2.47
C CYS A 88 -8.52 -6.27 2.53
N GLU A 89 -9.19 -6.40 1.39
CA GLU A 89 -10.60 -6.85 1.32
C GLU A 89 -10.78 -8.24 1.96
N TYR A 90 -9.83 -9.16 1.73
CA TYR A 90 -9.85 -10.48 2.37
C TYR A 90 -9.75 -10.39 3.90
N ASN A 91 -8.87 -9.53 4.43
CA ASN A 91 -8.72 -9.36 5.87
C ASN A 91 -9.94 -8.66 6.51
N GLU A 92 -10.61 -7.80 5.76
CA GLU A 92 -11.91 -7.21 6.13
C GLU A 92 -13.08 -8.21 6.03
N LYS A 93 -12.81 -9.47 5.62
CA LYS A 93 -13.82 -10.53 5.39
C LYS A 93 -14.74 -10.25 4.20
N ASN A 94 -14.39 -9.31 3.33
CA ASN A 94 -15.08 -9.05 2.08
C ASN A 94 -14.62 -10.04 0.99
N TYR A 95 -14.80 -11.34 1.22
CA TYR A 95 -14.25 -12.41 0.38
C TYR A 95 -14.73 -12.35 -1.07
N ALA A 96 -15.99 -11.96 -1.30
CA ALA A 96 -16.54 -11.77 -2.63
C ALA A 96 -15.81 -10.66 -3.39
N ALA A 97 -15.60 -9.50 -2.76
CA ALA A 97 -14.87 -8.38 -3.37
C ALA A 97 -13.40 -8.72 -3.60
N ALA A 98 -12.76 -9.44 -2.66
CA ALA A 98 -11.39 -9.93 -2.82
C ALA A 98 -11.27 -10.89 -4.01
N LEU A 99 -12.18 -11.86 -4.12
CA LEU A 99 -12.23 -12.81 -5.22
C LEU A 99 -12.42 -12.09 -6.57
N GLU A 100 -13.37 -11.16 -6.65
CA GLU A 100 -13.57 -10.33 -7.85
C GLU A 100 -12.30 -9.59 -8.26
N ILE A 101 -11.52 -9.06 -7.33
CA ILE A 101 -10.24 -8.40 -7.64
C ILE A 101 -9.22 -9.40 -8.20
N PHE A 102 -9.15 -10.60 -7.63
CA PHE A 102 -8.15 -11.60 -8.04
C PHE A 102 -8.48 -12.31 -9.35
N ILE A 103 -9.77 -12.43 -9.71
CA ILE A 103 -10.22 -12.98 -11.00
C ILE A 103 -10.46 -11.88 -12.06
N GLY A 104 -10.63 -10.63 -11.64
CA GLY A 104 -11.27 -9.54 -12.39
C GLY A 104 -10.39 -8.76 -13.36
N GLN A 105 -9.23 -9.28 -13.73
CA GLN A 105 -8.53 -8.83 -14.93
C GLN A 105 -7.97 -10.07 -15.60
N LYS A 106 -7.72 -9.99 -16.92
CA LYS A 106 -6.83 -10.90 -17.66
C LYS A 106 -5.39 -10.82 -17.12
N LEU A 107 -5.19 -10.88 -15.81
CA LEU A 107 -3.96 -11.40 -15.25
C LEU A 107 -3.91 -12.82 -15.77
N ASP A 108 -3.08 -13.02 -16.79
CA ASP A 108 -2.64 -14.33 -17.21
C ASP A 108 -2.46 -15.16 -15.94
N SER A 109 -3.14 -16.31 -15.88
CA SER A 109 -3.35 -17.15 -14.68
C SER A 109 -2.04 -17.69 -14.07
N ALA A 110 -0.91 -17.13 -14.45
CA ALA A 110 0.46 -17.45 -14.10
C ALA A 110 1.02 -16.63 -12.92
N HIS A 111 0.34 -15.59 -12.43
CA HIS A 111 0.82 -14.88 -11.24
C HIS A 111 0.49 -15.69 -9.98
N ALA A 112 1.43 -16.55 -9.57
CA ALA A 112 1.32 -17.48 -8.45
C ALA A 112 0.76 -16.84 -7.15
N ASN A 113 1.04 -15.55 -6.93
CA ASN A 113 0.53 -14.80 -5.79
C ASN A 113 -1.02 -14.77 -5.76
N PHE A 114 -1.68 -14.59 -6.89
CA PHE A 114 -3.16 -14.51 -6.95
C PHE A 114 -3.81 -15.87 -6.75
N ILE A 115 -3.22 -16.97 -7.26
CA ILE A 115 -3.77 -18.32 -7.12
C ILE A 115 -3.97 -18.70 -5.65
N VAL A 116 -2.99 -18.36 -4.80
CA VAL A 116 -3.08 -18.63 -3.35
C VAL A 116 -4.26 -17.87 -2.73
N TRP A 117 -4.46 -16.61 -3.10
CA TRP A 117 -5.55 -15.81 -2.54
C TRP A 117 -6.93 -16.17 -3.10
N ILE A 118 -7.03 -16.57 -4.38
CA ILE A 118 -8.27 -17.08 -4.97
C ILE A 118 -8.76 -18.31 -4.19
N LYS A 119 -7.87 -19.29 -3.95
CA LYS A 119 -8.20 -20.48 -3.16
C LYS A 119 -8.68 -20.11 -1.76
N ARG A 120 -7.93 -19.25 -1.06
CA ARG A 120 -8.31 -18.75 0.27
C ARG A 120 -9.69 -18.08 0.29
N CYS A 121 -10.03 -17.29 -0.72
CA CYS A 121 -11.34 -16.65 -0.80
C CYS A 121 -12.48 -17.64 -1.08
N GLN A 122 -12.20 -18.76 -1.77
CA GLN A 122 -13.18 -19.82 -2.04
C GLN A 122 -13.40 -20.75 -0.84
N GLU A 123 -12.41 -20.85 0.04
CA GLU A 123 -12.41 -21.72 1.23
C GLU A 123 -12.90 -20.99 2.50
N ALA A 124 -13.09 -19.67 2.46
CA ALA A 124 -13.54 -18.82 3.57
C ALA A 124 -15.06 -18.66 3.62
#